data_AF-A0A512J4C3-F1
#
_entry.id   AF-A0A512J4C3-F1
#
_cell.length_a   1.000
_cell.length_b   1.000
_cell.length_c   1.000
_cell.angle_alpha   90.00
_cell.angle_beta   90.00
_cell.angle_gamma   90.00
#
_symmetry.space_group_name_H-M   'P 1'
#
loop_
_entity.id
_entity.type
_entity.pdbx_description
1 polymer ?
#
loop_
_entity_poly.entity_id
_entity_poly.type
_entity_poly.pdbx_seq_one_letter_code
_entity_poly.pdbx_strand_id
1 'polypeptide(L)'
;MADYVLEGPRWGAGARGTSGGTVTWAIDAALPAAFASVIQSAFATWASVANISFQQVASTATANIDLTQGAIDGLGNTLGYASYNFSGQRMSAATVTFDSAEGWRASGSKVVSNQGTDFYLVALHEIGHALGLDHYNGKPEVMNSIISPAITGLMAGDIAGIQALYGAAPAAPPVSTVTPPAPVSPAQPTASASGVTAVYRFYDASTGDHFYTTSTAEKAQILKTLPSYQYEGVGWATPQDGPNTIDVFRFYDTKTGQHFFTTDAAERDTILKTLPSYHYEGVAFEAYASAAAAGAGGVTLERFYNTQTGLHHYAANAAEAAAINQGSAGPGWVDEGRAFTVHIPTDGMLFA
;
A
#
# COMPACT_ATOMS: atom_id res chain seq x y z
N MET A 1 12.34 30.34 -12.47
CA MET A 1 10.91 30.12 -12.82
C MET A 1 10.47 28.90 -12.03
N ALA A 2 9.20 28.80 -11.62
CA ALA A 2 8.74 27.58 -10.96
C ALA A 2 8.68 26.44 -12.00
N ASP A 3 9.13 25.24 -11.64
CA ASP A 3 9.10 24.06 -12.51
C ASP A 3 7.77 23.28 -12.36
N TYR A 4 6.66 24.00 -12.28
CA TYR A 4 5.31 23.45 -12.18
C TYR A 4 4.27 24.47 -12.67
N VAL A 5 3.08 24.00 -13.05
CA VAL A 5 1.92 24.84 -13.41
C VAL A 5 0.72 24.43 -12.56
N LEU A 6 -0.15 25.39 -12.22
CA LEU A 6 -1.34 25.16 -11.40
C LEU A 6 -2.58 25.59 -12.19
N GLU A 7 -3.61 24.75 -12.19
CA GLU A 7 -4.91 25.01 -12.83
C GLU A 7 -5.61 26.24 -12.23
N GLY A 8 -5.37 26.50 -10.95
CA GLY A 8 -6.06 27.58 -10.22
C GLY A 8 -6.77 27.08 -8.97
N PRO A 9 -7.85 26.27 -9.11
CA PRO A 9 -8.68 25.83 -8.00
C PRO A 9 -8.03 24.68 -7.21
N ARG A 10 -8.45 24.51 -5.95
CA ARG A 10 -7.97 23.47 -5.03
C ARG A 10 -9.05 22.97 -4.08
N TRP A 11 -8.82 21.84 -3.43
CA TRP A 11 -9.66 21.37 -2.32
C TRP A 11 -9.38 22.12 -1.01
N GLY A 12 -10.36 22.12 -0.10
CA GLY A 12 -10.26 22.77 1.21
C GLY A 12 -10.68 24.25 1.22
N ALA A 13 -10.70 24.84 2.43
CA ALA A 13 -11.13 26.24 2.66
C ALA A 13 -9.97 27.22 2.89
N GLY A 14 -8.75 26.71 3.07
CA GLY A 14 -7.57 27.51 3.38
C GLY A 14 -6.88 28.10 2.15
N ALA A 15 -5.92 28.99 2.40
CA ALA A 15 -5.05 29.55 1.37
C ALA A 15 -4.17 28.46 0.72
N ARG A 16 -3.57 28.78 -0.42
CA ARG A 16 -2.50 27.95 -1.01
C ARG A 16 -1.37 27.74 0.01
N GLY A 17 -0.76 26.56 -0.01
CA GLY A 17 0.22 26.12 0.97
C GLY A 17 -0.38 25.63 2.29
N THR A 18 -1.69 25.50 2.40
CA THR A 18 -2.39 25.01 3.60
C THR A 18 -3.23 23.78 3.30
N SER A 19 -3.67 23.07 4.34
CA SER A 19 -4.31 21.76 4.20
C SER A 19 -5.50 21.76 3.22
N GLY A 20 -5.60 20.69 2.42
CA GLY A 20 -6.77 20.38 1.60
C GLY A 20 -7.92 19.77 2.39
N GLY A 21 -7.67 19.35 3.63
CA GLY A 21 -8.60 18.53 4.40
C GLY A 21 -8.72 17.13 3.81
N THR A 22 -9.86 16.48 4.10
CA THR A 22 -10.21 15.17 3.54
C THR A 22 -11.05 15.34 2.29
N VAL A 23 -10.61 14.74 1.19
CA VAL A 23 -11.31 14.67 -0.08
C VAL A 23 -11.81 13.23 -0.28
N THR A 24 -13.11 13.07 -0.48
CA THR A 24 -13.69 11.74 -0.72
C THR A 24 -13.58 11.37 -2.20
N TRP A 25 -13.39 10.09 -2.50
CA TRP A 25 -13.34 9.60 -3.88
C TRP A 25 -14.09 8.27 -4.03
N ALA A 26 -14.59 7.99 -5.22
CA ALA A 26 -15.29 6.74 -5.52
C ALA A 26 -15.00 6.27 -6.94
N ILE A 27 -15.05 4.95 -7.13
CA ILE A 27 -14.90 4.32 -8.44
C ILE A 27 -16.29 4.01 -8.97
N ASP A 28 -16.59 4.51 -10.16
CA ASP A 28 -17.80 4.18 -10.90
C ASP A 28 -17.80 2.70 -11.30
N ALA A 29 -18.97 2.07 -11.32
CA ALA A 29 -19.13 0.66 -11.70
C ALA A 29 -18.67 0.36 -13.14
N ALA A 30 -18.53 1.40 -13.98
CA ALA A 30 -17.93 1.28 -15.30
C ALA A 30 -16.48 0.79 -15.21
N LEU A 31 -15.71 1.13 -14.18
CA LEU A 31 -14.30 0.73 -14.06
C LEU A 31 -14.14 -0.69 -13.50
N PRO A 32 -13.21 -1.51 -14.05
CA PRO A 32 -12.95 -2.84 -13.52
C PRO A 32 -12.39 -2.82 -12.09
N ALA A 33 -12.82 -3.77 -11.26
CA ALA A 33 -12.38 -3.88 -9.86
C ALA A 33 -10.85 -3.98 -9.69
N ALA A 34 -10.15 -4.56 -10.68
CA ALA A 34 -8.69 -4.66 -10.69
C ALA A 34 -7.97 -3.30 -10.68
N PHE A 35 -8.65 -2.19 -11.01
CA PHE A 35 -8.03 -0.87 -11.08
C PHE A 35 -8.06 -0.18 -9.70
N ALA A 36 -8.87 -0.68 -8.77
CA ALA A 36 -9.09 -0.04 -7.48
C ALA A 36 -7.81 0.09 -6.64
N SER A 37 -7.00 -0.96 -6.57
CA SER A 37 -5.72 -0.94 -5.85
C SER A 37 -4.71 0.04 -6.48
N VAL A 38 -4.72 0.16 -7.81
CA VAL A 38 -3.84 1.08 -8.55
C VAL A 38 -4.26 2.53 -8.32
N ILE A 39 -5.56 2.83 -8.40
CA ILE A 39 -6.13 4.17 -8.11
C ILE A 39 -5.87 4.56 -6.65
N GLN A 40 -6.07 3.64 -5.71
CA GLN A 40 -5.78 3.86 -4.29
C GLN A 40 -4.31 4.21 -4.06
N SER A 41 -3.40 3.51 -4.74
CA SER A 41 -1.95 3.78 -4.67
C SER A 41 -1.60 5.17 -5.22
N ALA A 42 -2.27 5.62 -6.28
CA ALA A 42 -2.06 6.96 -6.84
C ALA A 42 -2.51 8.07 -5.87
N PHE A 43 -3.68 7.93 -5.24
CA PHE A 43 -4.11 8.86 -4.17
C PHE A 43 -3.15 8.86 -2.97
N ALA A 44 -2.70 7.68 -2.52
CA ALA A 44 -1.76 7.57 -1.43
C ALA A 44 -0.43 8.28 -1.74
N THR A 45 0.03 8.18 -2.99
CA THR A 45 1.25 8.84 -3.46
C THR A 45 1.15 10.36 -3.36
N TRP A 46 0.03 10.97 -3.79
CA TRP A 46 -0.19 12.41 -3.61
C TRP A 46 -0.30 12.82 -2.13
N ALA A 47 -1.01 12.04 -1.31
CA ALA A 47 -1.14 12.31 0.12
C ALA A 47 0.20 12.22 0.88
N SER A 48 1.15 11.43 0.38
CA SER A 48 2.46 11.27 1.03
C SER A 48 3.31 12.55 1.02
N VAL A 49 3.08 13.44 0.05
CA VAL A 49 3.91 14.65 -0.15
C VAL A 49 3.16 15.96 0.14
N ALA A 50 1.82 15.92 0.23
CA ALA A 50 0.96 17.08 0.38
C ALA A 50 0.07 16.97 1.61
N ASN A 51 -0.25 18.09 2.26
CA ASN A 51 -1.18 18.12 3.39
C ASN A 51 -2.64 18.05 2.89
N ILE A 52 -3.01 16.89 2.36
CA ILE A 52 -4.35 16.53 1.90
C ILE A 52 -4.56 15.04 2.17
N SER A 53 -5.78 14.64 2.51
CA SER A 53 -6.11 13.25 2.81
C SER A 53 -7.22 12.76 1.89
N PHE A 54 -7.20 11.47 1.57
CA PHE A 54 -8.16 10.86 0.67
C PHE A 54 -8.92 9.74 1.37
N GLN A 55 -10.23 9.71 1.19
CA GLN A 55 -11.09 8.67 1.75
C GLN A 55 -11.95 8.07 0.64
N GLN A 56 -11.80 6.77 0.41
CA GLN A 56 -12.69 6.07 -0.52
C GLN A 56 -14.09 5.98 0.10
N VAL A 57 -15.11 6.27 -0.70
CA VAL A 57 -16.52 6.10 -0.34
C VAL A 57 -17.20 5.18 -1.35
N ALA A 58 -18.29 4.53 -0.92
CA ALA A 58 -18.96 3.49 -1.72
C ALA A 58 -19.72 4.04 -2.95
N SER A 59 -20.06 5.33 -2.96
CA SER A 59 -20.91 5.91 -4.01
C SER A 59 -20.34 7.22 -4.54
N THR A 60 -20.28 7.32 -5.87
CA THR A 60 -19.94 8.53 -6.63
C THR A 60 -20.86 9.71 -6.30
N ALA A 61 -22.13 9.44 -5.97
CA ALA A 61 -23.08 10.48 -5.55
C ALA A 61 -22.66 11.25 -4.28
N THR A 62 -21.74 10.70 -3.48
CA THR A 62 -21.25 11.30 -2.22
C THR A 62 -19.75 11.60 -2.25
N ALA A 63 -19.07 11.31 -3.35
CA ALA A 63 -17.65 11.54 -3.51
C ALA A 63 -17.38 12.98 -3.96
N ASN A 64 -16.18 13.48 -3.65
CA ASN A 64 -15.67 14.72 -4.23
C ASN A 64 -15.02 14.46 -5.59
N ILE A 65 -14.35 13.31 -5.75
CA ILE A 65 -13.70 12.89 -6.99
C ILE A 65 -14.31 11.57 -7.45
N ASP A 66 -14.91 11.58 -8.63
CA ASP A 66 -15.44 10.39 -9.30
C ASP A 66 -14.42 9.86 -10.30
N LEU A 67 -14.10 8.57 -10.22
CA LEU A 67 -13.21 7.89 -11.16
C LEU A 67 -14.08 7.03 -12.07
N THR A 68 -13.98 7.22 -13.38
CA THR A 68 -14.77 6.46 -14.36
C THR A 68 -13.96 6.13 -15.61
N GLN A 69 -14.55 5.39 -16.54
CA GLN A 69 -14.01 5.19 -17.88
C GLN A 69 -15.06 5.48 -18.95
N GLY A 70 -14.60 5.94 -20.10
CA GLY A 70 -15.42 6.21 -21.28
C GLY A 70 -14.57 6.16 -22.53
N ALA A 71 -15.19 6.03 -23.70
CA ALA A 71 -14.46 6.17 -24.96
C ALA A 71 -14.12 7.65 -25.18
N ILE A 72 -12.84 7.97 -25.40
CA ILE A 72 -12.39 9.35 -25.62
C ILE A 72 -12.06 9.57 -27.09
N ASP A 73 -10.95 9.01 -27.59
CA ASP A 73 -10.52 9.23 -28.97
C ASP A 73 -10.02 7.97 -29.69
N GLY A 74 -10.00 6.84 -28.99
CA GLY A 74 -9.63 5.55 -29.56
C GLY A 74 -8.37 5.01 -28.91
N LEU A 75 -7.49 4.43 -29.70
CA LEU A 75 -6.28 3.80 -29.18
C LEU A 75 -5.09 4.76 -29.34
N GLY A 76 -4.48 5.14 -28.23
CA GLY A 76 -3.41 6.13 -28.14
C GLY A 76 -3.93 7.58 -28.10
N ASN A 77 -3.00 8.54 -28.10
CA ASN A 77 -3.27 9.98 -27.93
C ASN A 77 -3.75 10.34 -26.52
N THR A 78 -5.05 10.30 -26.24
CA THR A 78 -5.62 10.76 -24.96
C THR A 78 -5.92 9.58 -24.06
N LEU A 79 -5.04 9.31 -23.09
CA LEU A 79 -5.17 8.16 -22.19
C LEU A 79 -6.21 8.37 -21.09
N GLY A 80 -6.53 9.61 -20.80
CA GLY A 80 -7.50 10.05 -19.81
C GLY A 80 -7.60 11.57 -19.78
N TYR A 81 -8.55 12.07 -18.98
CA TYR A 81 -8.61 13.48 -18.61
C TYR A 81 -9.29 13.63 -17.24
N ALA A 82 -9.01 14.74 -16.57
CA ALA A 82 -9.81 15.21 -15.44
C ALA A 82 -10.67 16.42 -15.82
N SER A 83 -11.86 16.48 -15.25
CA SER A 83 -12.74 17.65 -15.29
C SER A 83 -13.13 18.02 -13.87
N TYR A 84 -13.41 19.30 -13.62
CA TYR A 84 -13.68 19.75 -12.27
C TYR A 84 -14.63 20.95 -12.24
N ASN A 85 -15.43 21.01 -11.18
CA ASN A 85 -16.30 22.13 -10.84
C ASN A 85 -15.67 22.89 -9.68
N PHE A 86 -15.73 24.22 -9.75
CA PHE A 86 -15.18 25.08 -8.72
C PHE A 86 -15.97 26.38 -8.57
N SER A 87 -15.86 26.98 -7.39
CA SER A 87 -16.36 28.33 -7.10
C SER A 87 -15.23 29.17 -6.53
N GLY A 88 -14.90 30.28 -7.21
CA GLY A 88 -13.71 31.07 -6.89
C GLY A 88 -12.43 30.27 -7.09
N GLN A 89 -11.71 29.97 -6.00
CA GLN A 89 -10.51 29.11 -6.02
C GLN A 89 -10.74 27.73 -5.37
N ARG A 90 -11.99 27.36 -5.07
CA ARG A 90 -12.30 26.12 -4.35
C ARG A 90 -12.98 25.11 -5.26
N MET A 91 -12.39 23.94 -5.38
CA MET A 91 -13.00 22.77 -6.02
C MET A 91 -14.20 22.30 -5.21
N SER A 92 -15.25 21.88 -5.91
CA SER A 92 -16.48 21.34 -5.34
C SER A 92 -16.79 19.93 -5.82
N ALA A 93 -16.33 19.56 -7.02
CA ALA A 93 -16.43 18.21 -7.58
C ALA A 93 -15.33 18.04 -8.64
N ALA A 94 -14.85 16.82 -8.85
CA ALA A 94 -14.03 16.47 -10.00
C ALA A 94 -14.41 15.08 -10.53
N THR A 95 -14.15 14.85 -11.81
CA THR A 95 -14.31 13.56 -12.46
C THR A 95 -13.06 13.27 -13.26
N VAL A 96 -12.44 12.11 -13.03
CA VAL A 96 -11.37 11.57 -13.85
C VAL A 96 -11.95 10.48 -14.74
N THR A 97 -11.75 10.61 -16.04
CA THR A 97 -12.19 9.65 -17.05
C THR A 97 -10.97 9.03 -17.71
N PHE A 98 -10.83 7.71 -17.61
CA PHE A 98 -9.82 6.95 -18.34
C PHE A 98 -10.37 6.52 -19.71
N ASP A 99 -9.55 6.55 -20.77
CA ASP A 99 -10.02 6.10 -22.09
C ASP A 99 -10.16 4.57 -22.09
N SER A 100 -11.39 4.11 -22.16
CA SER A 100 -11.72 2.68 -22.27
C SER A 100 -11.20 2.02 -23.56
N ALA A 101 -10.93 2.80 -24.61
CA ALA A 101 -10.44 2.31 -25.90
C ALA A 101 -8.95 1.94 -25.90
N GLU A 102 -8.21 2.28 -24.85
CA GLU A 102 -6.82 1.87 -24.64
C GLU A 102 -6.66 0.36 -24.40
N GLY A 103 -7.75 -0.35 -24.08
CA GLY A 103 -7.72 -1.78 -23.82
C GLY A 103 -6.93 -2.15 -22.56
N TRP A 104 -7.13 -1.36 -21.49
CA TRP A 104 -6.56 -1.60 -20.18
C TRP A 104 -6.80 -3.04 -19.71
N ARG A 105 -5.72 -3.74 -19.37
CA ARG A 105 -5.77 -5.13 -18.92
C ARG A 105 -4.75 -5.40 -17.82
N ALA A 106 -5.04 -6.38 -16.98
CA ALA A 106 -4.07 -6.89 -16.03
C ALA A 106 -2.86 -7.50 -16.76
N SER A 107 -1.65 -7.19 -16.28
CA SER A 107 -0.39 -7.76 -16.74
C SER A 107 0.52 -7.94 -15.53
N GLY A 108 0.55 -9.17 -14.99
CA GLY A 108 1.17 -9.43 -13.70
C GLY A 108 0.54 -8.58 -12.59
N SER A 109 1.37 -7.89 -11.81
CA SER A 109 0.93 -6.97 -10.74
C SER A 109 0.50 -5.58 -11.24
N LYS A 110 0.52 -5.33 -12.56
CA LYS A 110 0.20 -4.02 -13.16
C LYS A 110 -1.09 -4.06 -13.97
N VAL A 111 -1.65 -2.89 -14.25
CA VAL A 111 -2.66 -2.67 -15.28
C VAL A 111 -2.00 -1.87 -16.40
N VAL A 112 -2.10 -2.34 -17.64
CA VAL A 112 -1.45 -1.74 -18.81
C VAL A 112 -2.39 -1.60 -19.99
N SER A 113 -2.17 -0.58 -20.83
CA SER A 113 -2.89 -0.44 -22.11
C SER A 113 -2.43 -1.47 -23.14
N ASN A 114 -3.12 -1.57 -24.27
CA ASN A 114 -2.70 -2.37 -25.43
C ASN A 114 -1.33 -1.94 -25.99
N GLN A 115 -0.94 -0.69 -25.78
CA GLN A 115 0.38 -0.18 -26.16
C GLN A 115 1.44 -0.34 -25.04
N GLY A 116 1.08 -0.91 -23.89
CA GLY A 116 2.01 -1.17 -22.79
C GLY A 116 2.20 0.02 -21.84
N THR A 117 1.37 1.07 -21.94
CA THR A 117 1.40 2.20 -21.01
C THR A 117 0.93 1.76 -19.62
N ASP A 118 1.63 2.19 -18.57
CA ASP A 118 1.28 1.86 -17.18
C ASP A 118 0.09 2.70 -16.71
N PHE A 119 -1.01 2.04 -16.34
CA PHE A 119 -2.23 2.69 -15.85
C PHE A 119 -1.98 3.47 -14.56
N TYR A 120 -1.03 3.02 -13.71
CA TYR A 120 -0.68 3.74 -12.49
C TYR A 120 -0.20 5.16 -12.78
N LEU A 121 0.63 5.34 -13.80
CA LEU A 121 1.15 6.66 -14.18
C LEU A 121 0.06 7.55 -14.75
N VAL A 122 -0.88 6.98 -15.53
CA VAL A 122 -2.06 7.72 -16.02
C VAL A 122 -2.94 8.15 -14.84
N ALA A 123 -3.27 7.24 -13.93
CA ALA A 123 -4.05 7.57 -12.74
C ALA A 123 -3.38 8.64 -11.88
N LEU A 124 -2.06 8.54 -11.68
CA LEU A 124 -1.31 9.54 -10.91
C LEU A 124 -1.35 10.92 -11.58
N HIS A 125 -1.21 10.97 -12.90
CA HIS A 125 -1.32 12.20 -13.73
C HIS A 125 -2.71 12.83 -13.63
N GLU A 126 -3.76 12.06 -13.94
CA GLU A 126 -5.14 12.60 -13.96
C GLU A 126 -5.62 13.02 -12.57
N ILE A 127 -5.22 12.30 -11.52
CA ILE A 127 -5.49 12.73 -10.15
C ILE A 127 -4.76 14.06 -9.87
N GLY A 128 -3.56 14.28 -10.40
CA GLY A 128 -2.87 15.57 -10.28
C GLY A 128 -3.72 16.74 -10.79
N HIS A 129 -4.37 16.59 -11.94
CA HIS A 129 -5.36 17.57 -12.45
C HIS A 129 -6.57 17.71 -11.53
N ALA A 130 -7.14 16.59 -11.06
CA ALA A 130 -8.25 16.60 -10.09
C ALA A 130 -7.86 17.23 -8.73
N LEU A 131 -6.58 17.42 -8.46
CA LEU A 131 -6.06 18.16 -7.31
C LEU A 131 -5.67 19.61 -7.64
N GLY A 132 -5.69 20.02 -8.90
CA GLY A 132 -5.47 21.40 -9.35
C GLY A 132 -4.07 21.69 -9.92
N LEU A 133 -3.30 20.66 -10.28
CA LEU A 133 -2.07 20.80 -11.05
C LEU A 133 -2.37 20.86 -12.55
N ASP A 134 -1.65 21.70 -13.29
CA ASP A 134 -1.74 21.80 -14.74
C ASP A 134 -0.45 21.22 -15.35
N HIS A 135 -0.45 21.00 -16.66
CA HIS A 135 0.69 20.42 -17.36
C HIS A 135 1.95 21.26 -17.22
N TYR A 136 3.06 20.58 -16.93
CA TYR A 136 4.40 21.15 -17.02
C TYR A 136 5.26 20.35 -18.01
N ASN A 137 5.46 20.93 -19.19
CA ASN A 137 6.16 20.26 -20.30
C ASN A 137 7.66 20.59 -20.37
N GLY A 138 8.21 21.28 -19.37
CA GLY A 138 9.61 21.71 -19.35
C GLY A 138 10.61 20.57 -19.16
N LYS A 139 10.18 19.45 -18.54
CA LYS A 139 10.98 18.22 -18.37
C LYS A 139 10.07 17.01 -18.14
N PRO A 140 10.59 15.77 -18.25
CA PRO A 140 9.81 14.56 -17.97
C PRO A 140 9.46 14.47 -16.48
N GLU A 141 8.18 14.57 -16.16
CA GLU A 141 7.59 14.48 -14.81
C GLU A 141 6.19 13.88 -14.91
N VAL A 142 5.56 13.61 -13.78
CA VAL A 142 4.21 13.03 -13.79
C VAL A 142 3.23 13.97 -14.47
N MET A 143 3.26 15.27 -14.19
CA MET A 143 2.37 16.27 -14.82
C MET A 143 2.82 16.71 -16.22
N ASN A 144 3.72 15.99 -16.89
CA ASN A 144 3.99 16.25 -18.30
C ASN A 144 2.83 15.75 -19.16
N SER A 145 2.41 16.52 -20.18
CA SER A 145 1.30 16.12 -21.06
C SER A 145 1.59 14.88 -21.91
N ILE A 146 2.84 14.42 -21.96
CA ILE A 146 3.27 13.19 -22.60
C ILE A 146 3.84 12.27 -21.53
N ILE A 147 3.17 11.15 -21.27
CA ILE A 147 3.69 10.13 -20.36
C ILE A 147 5.04 9.60 -20.85
N SER A 148 5.98 9.50 -19.90
CA SER A 148 7.29 8.90 -20.13
C SER A 148 7.43 7.63 -19.30
N PRO A 149 7.77 6.48 -19.90
CA PRO A 149 7.99 5.24 -19.16
C PRO A 149 9.23 5.26 -18.26
N ALA A 150 10.08 6.29 -18.37
CA ALA A 150 11.21 6.52 -17.48
C ALA A 150 10.80 7.08 -16.10
N ILE A 151 9.57 7.59 -15.97
CA ILE A 151 9.02 8.10 -14.72
C ILE A 151 8.32 6.95 -14.00
N THR A 152 8.66 6.74 -12.74
CA THR A 152 8.06 5.68 -11.89
C THR A 152 7.34 6.24 -10.66
N GLY A 153 7.30 7.57 -10.50
CA GLY A 153 6.70 8.25 -9.35
C GLY A 153 6.86 9.78 -9.44
N LEU A 154 6.40 10.49 -8.40
CA LEU A 154 6.42 11.95 -8.36
C LEU A 154 7.86 12.50 -8.43
N MET A 155 8.05 13.51 -9.29
CA MET A 155 9.31 14.22 -9.45
C MET A 155 9.29 15.55 -8.68
N ALA A 156 10.43 16.24 -8.64
CA ALA A 156 10.59 17.44 -7.83
C ALA A 156 9.59 18.56 -8.19
N GLY A 157 9.26 18.73 -9.48
CA GLY A 157 8.26 19.71 -9.94
C GLY A 157 6.85 19.33 -9.51
N ASP A 158 6.48 18.05 -9.65
CA ASP A 158 5.18 17.52 -9.19
C ASP A 158 4.98 17.78 -7.69
N ILE A 159 6.00 17.46 -6.88
CA ILE A 159 6.00 17.68 -5.43
C ILE A 159 5.92 19.17 -5.10
N ALA A 160 6.71 20.01 -5.76
CA ALA A 160 6.69 21.44 -5.52
C ALA A 160 5.31 22.06 -5.87
N GLY A 161 4.70 21.63 -6.98
CA GLY A 161 3.38 22.08 -7.40
C GLY A 161 2.29 21.70 -6.40
N ILE A 162 2.24 20.42 -5.99
CA ILE A 162 1.20 19.97 -5.07
C ILE A 162 1.37 20.59 -3.68
N GLN A 163 2.61 20.81 -3.22
CA GLN A 163 2.89 21.51 -1.97
C GLN A 163 2.60 23.00 -2.06
N ALA A 164 2.75 23.63 -3.23
CA ALA A 164 2.31 25.01 -3.42
C ALA A 164 0.79 25.15 -3.27
N LEU A 165 0.02 24.12 -3.61
CA LEU A 165 -1.42 24.09 -3.34
C LEU A 165 -1.69 23.77 -1.87
N TYR A 166 -1.25 22.61 -1.39
CA TYR A 166 -1.73 22.01 -0.15
C TYR A 166 -0.79 22.19 1.05
N GLY A 167 0.41 22.72 0.84
CA GLY A 167 1.50 22.66 1.80
C GLY A 167 2.14 21.27 1.79
N ALA A 168 3.37 21.20 2.30
CA ALA A 168 4.01 19.92 2.57
C ALA A 168 3.14 19.10 3.53
N ALA A 169 3.07 17.79 3.30
CA ALA A 169 2.49 16.86 4.27
C ALA A 169 3.01 17.21 5.68
N PRO A 170 2.14 17.30 6.71
CA PRO A 170 2.55 17.79 8.02
C PRO A 170 3.78 17.02 8.50
N ALA A 171 4.84 17.76 8.80
CA ALA A 171 6.03 17.16 9.37
C ALA A 171 5.62 16.41 10.63
N ALA A 172 6.12 15.19 10.77
CA ALA A 172 6.16 14.54 12.06
C ALA A 172 6.74 15.51 13.11
N PRO A 173 6.25 15.53 14.36
CA PRO A 173 6.96 16.23 15.43
C PRO A 173 8.45 15.80 15.43
N PRO A 174 9.39 16.71 15.75
CA PRO A 174 10.82 16.48 15.56
C PRO A 174 11.28 15.22 16.31
N VAL A 175 11.87 14.31 15.54
CA VAL A 175 12.30 12.98 16.00
C VAL A 175 13.64 13.13 16.72
N SER A 176 13.67 12.85 18.02
CA SER A 176 14.92 12.56 18.73
C SER A 176 15.52 11.30 18.13
N THR A 177 16.84 11.29 17.91
CA THR A 177 17.60 10.11 17.49
C THR A 177 17.27 8.93 18.41
N VAL A 178 16.50 7.98 17.92
CA VAL A 178 16.27 6.69 18.57
C VAL A 178 16.56 5.58 17.58
N THR A 179 17.30 4.59 18.08
CA THR A 179 17.37 3.19 17.68
C THR A 179 16.09 2.70 16.99
N PRO A 180 16.16 1.72 16.05
CA PRO A 180 14.96 1.01 15.55
C PRO A 180 14.00 0.73 16.71
N PRO A 181 12.71 1.02 16.53
CA PRO A 181 11.78 1.12 17.65
C PRO A 181 11.78 -0.19 18.41
N ALA A 182 11.94 -0.12 19.74
CA ALA A 182 11.57 -1.23 20.58
C ALA A 182 10.09 -1.57 20.28
N PRO A 183 9.74 -2.86 20.20
CA PRO A 183 8.39 -3.29 19.88
C PRO A 183 7.43 -2.62 20.87
N VAL A 184 6.52 -1.81 20.34
CA VAL A 184 5.33 -1.45 21.09
C VAL A 184 4.57 -2.76 21.30
N SER A 185 4.38 -3.16 22.56
CA SER A 185 3.52 -4.28 22.93
C SER A 185 2.22 -4.18 22.11
N PRO A 186 1.69 -5.28 21.54
CA PRO A 186 0.50 -5.19 20.70
C PRO A 186 -0.60 -4.49 21.50
N ALA A 187 -1.00 -3.30 21.06
CA ALA A 187 -2.22 -2.71 21.55
C ALA A 187 -3.34 -3.65 21.11
N GLN A 188 -4.13 -4.09 22.10
CA GLN A 188 -5.23 -5.01 21.93
C GLN A 188 -6.09 -4.62 20.71
N PRO A 189 -6.39 -5.56 19.80
CA PRO A 189 -7.13 -5.28 18.58
C PRO A 189 -8.44 -4.53 18.89
N THR A 190 -8.65 -3.40 18.21
CA THR A 190 -9.96 -2.75 18.20
C THR A 190 -10.91 -3.69 17.48
N ALA A 191 -11.85 -4.27 18.24
CA ALA A 191 -12.79 -5.28 17.80
C ALA A 191 -13.42 -4.94 16.43
N SER A 192 -13.05 -5.72 15.42
CA SER A 192 -13.74 -5.73 14.13
C SER A 192 -14.98 -6.63 14.24
N ALA A 193 -16.09 -6.23 13.61
CA ALA A 193 -17.37 -6.93 13.64
C ALA A 193 -17.35 -8.36 13.04
N SER A 194 -16.19 -8.82 12.53
CA SER A 194 -15.99 -10.13 11.87
C SER A 194 -15.16 -11.13 12.68
N GLY A 195 -14.74 -10.81 13.91
CA GLY A 195 -14.00 -11.75 14.78
C GLY A 195 -12.54 -12.04 14.37
N VAL A 196 -12.06 -11.44 13.28
CA VAL A 196 -10.66 -11.49 12.80
C VAL A 196 -10.13 -10.07 12.54
N THR A 197 -8.81 -9.89 12.57
CA THR A 197 -8.11 -8.61 12.41
C THR A 197 -7.13 -8.67 11.25
N ALA A 198 -7.01 -7.58 10.49
CA ALA A 198 -6.08 -7.51 9.36
C ALA A 198 -4.61 -7.57 9.81
N VAL A 199 -3.78 -8.28 9.05
CA VAL A 199 -2.32 -8.26 9.15
C VAL A 199 -1.75 -7.49 7.95
N TYR A 200 -1.19 -6.33 8.24
CA TYR A 200 -0.54 -5.44 7.30
C TYR A 200 0.83 -5.99 6.90
N ARG A 201 1.09 -6.07 5.60
CA ARG A 201 2.34 -6.58 5.02
C ARG A 201 3.16 -5.42 4.46
N PHE A 202 4.46 -5.46 4.74
CA PHE A 202 5.45 -4.53 4.20
C PHE A 202 6.60 -5.31 3.59
N TYR A 203 7.13 -4.83 2.48
CA TYR A 203 8.38 -5.29 1.88
C TYR A 203 9.51 -4.30 2.19
N ASP A 204 10.55 -4.72 2.89
CA ASP A 204 11.73 -3.91 3.13
C ASP A 204 12.72 -4.04 1.96
N ALA A 205 12.75 -3.04 1.09
CA ALA A 205 13.62 -3.01 -0.08
C ALA A 205 15.13 -2.96 0.27
N SER A 206 15.48 -2.68 1.53
CA SER A 206 16.88 -2.65 1.97
C SER A 206 17.43 -4.03 2.33
N THR A 207 16.60 -4.88 2.94
CA THR A 207 16.98 -6.22 3.42
C THR A 207 16.41 -7.33 2.53
N GLY A 208 15.35 -7.04 1.78
CA GLY A 208 14.53 -8.02 1.06
C GLY A 208 13.50 -8.73 1.93
N ASP A 209 13.36 -8.33 3.20
CA ASP A 209 12.48 -8.96 4.19
C ASP A 209 11.01 -8.53 4.03
N HIS A 210 10.11 -9.36 4.56
CA HIS A 210 8.72 -8.98 4.75
C HIS A 210 8.39 -8.79 6.23
N PHE A 211 7.81 -7.65 6.55
CA PHE A 211 7.34 -7.32 7.88
C PHE A 211 5.82 -7.39 7.98
N TYR A 212 5.32 -7.91 9.10
CA TYR A 212 3.90 -8.14 9.35
C TYR A 212 3.46 -7.55 10.68
N THR A 213 2.33 -6.84 10.68
CA THR A 213 1.74 -6.26 11.91
C THR A 213 0.23 -6.16 11.85
N THR A 214 -0.44 -6.39 12.98
CA THR A 214 -1.86 -6.05 13.19
C THR A 214 -2.04 -4.62 13.70
N SER A 215 -0.96 -3.99 14.16
CA SER A 215 -1.00 -2.68 14.80
C SER A 215 -1.10 -1.59 13.75
N THR A 216 -2.23 -0.89 13.72
CA THR A 216 -2.42 0.31 12.89
C THR A 216 -1.44 1.42 13.27
N ALA A 217 -1.03 1.49 14.54
CA ALA A 217 -0.01 2.42 15.00
C ALA A 217 1.39 2.06 14.48
N GLU A 218 1.74 0.77 14.49
CA GLU A 218 3.02 0.30 13.95
C GLU A 218 3.06 0.45 12.43
N LYS A 219 1.98 0.11 11.72
CA LYS A 219 1.78 0.43 10.30
C LYS A 219 2.01 1.92 10.02
N ALA A 220 1.35 2.79 10.77
CA ALA A 220 1.49 4.23 10.61
C ALA A 220 2.91 4.72 10.90
N GLN A 221 3.59 4.11 11.88
CA GLN A 221 4.97 4.44 12.21
C GLN A 221 5.95 3.98 11.13
N ILE A 222 5.81 2.77 10.60
CA ILE A 222 6.66 2.24 9.53
C ILE A 222 6.54 3.10 8.28
N LEU A 223 5.30 3.34 7.82
CA LEU A 223 5.00 4.21 6.68
C LEU A 223 5.62 5.61 6.81
N LYS A 224 5.77 6.07 8.04
CA LYS A 224 6.26 7.41 8.36
C LYS A 224 7.77 7.48 8.55
N THR A 225 8.40 6.42 9.05
CA THR A 225 9.77 6.48 9.58
C THR A 225 10.75 5.57 8.87
N LEU A 226 10.27 4.58 8.11
CA LEU A 226 11.10 3.57 7.46
C LEU A 226 10.86 3.59 5.94
N PRO A 227 11.54 4.47 5.19
CA PRO A 227 11.29 4.66 3.76
C PRO A 227 11.68 3.47 2.88
N SER A 228 12.47 2.52 3.40
CA SER A 228 12.75 1.26 2.69
C SER A 228 11.57 0.28 2.73
N TYR A 229 10.63 0.45 3.66
CA TYR A 229 9.47 -0.42 3.84
C TYR A 229 8.33 0.04 2.93
N GLN A 230 8.01 -0.78 1.94
CA GLN A 230 6.91 -0.58 1.01
C GLN A 230 5.69 -1.31 1.54
N TYR A 231 4.60 -0.59 1.78
CA TYR A 231 3.35 -1.21 2.20
C TYR A 231 2.70 -1.95 1.03
N GLU A 232 2.40 -3.23 1.21
CA GLU A 232 1.85 -4.12 0.18
C GLU A 232 0.37 -4.46 0.41
N GLY A 233 -0.26 -3.86 1.43
CA GLY A 233 -1.65 -4.12 1.78
C GLY A 233 -1.82 -5.10 2.94
N VAL A 234 -2.98 -5.75 2.98
CA VAL A 234 -3.31 -6.78 3.97
C VAL A 234 -2.95 -8.15 3.41
N GLY A 235 -1.96 -8.82 4.02
CA GLY A 235 -1.50 -10.13 3.58
C GLY A 235 -2.48 -11.24 3.96
N TRP A 236 -3.05 -11.16 5.16
CA TRP A 236 -4.05 -12.09 5.70
C TRP A 236 -4.81 -11.44 6.86
N ALA A 237 -5.78 -12.16 7.43
CA ALA A 237 -6.43 -11.80 8.68
C ALA A 237 -6.17 -12.85 9.77
N THR A 238 -6.04 -12.43 11.02
CA THR A 238 -5.73 -13.25 12.20
C THR A 238 -6.92 -13.30 13.16
N PRO A 239 -7.16 -14.43 13.87
CA PRO A 239 -8.19 -14.49 14.90
C PRO A 239 -7.87 -13.62 16.12
N GLN A 240 -8.89 -13.41 16.95
CA GLN A 240 -8.69 -12.95 18.33
C GLN A 240 -8.18 -14.09 19.21
N ASP A 241 -7.43 -13.77 20.26
CA ASP A 241 -6.99 -14.75 21.27
C ASP A 241 -8.18 -15.53 21.84
N GLY A 242 -8.06 -16.85 21.86
CA GLY A 242 -9.10 -17.74 22.32
C GLY A 242 -8.70 -19.21 22.36
N PRO A 243 -9.63 -20.10 22.75
CA PRO A 243 -9.34 -21.50 23.06
C PRO A 243 -8.85 -22.37 21.88
N ASN A 244 -8.85 -21.84 20.65
CA ASN A 244 -8.37 -22.53 19.45
C ASN A 244 -7.33 -21.70 18.68
N THR A 245 -6.67 -20.76 19.35
CA THR A 245 -5.57 -19.99 18.80
C THR A 245 -4.24 -20.36 19.45
N ILE A 246 -3.16 -20.01 18.77
CA ILE A 246 -1.79 -20.13 19.22
C ILE A 246 -1.03 -18.85 18.88
N ASP A 247 -0.12 -18.46 19.76
CA ASP A 247 0.74 -17.29 19.58
C ASP A 247 1.61 -17.43 18.32
N VAL A 248 1.71 -16.34 17.54
CA VAL A 248 2.79 -16.14 16.56
C VAL A 248 3.84 -15.23 17.17
N PHE A 249 4.99 -15.80 17.51
CA PHE A 249 6.15 -15.12 18.07
C PHE A 249 6.91 -14.35 16.99
N ARG A 250 7.28 -13.09 17.26
CA ARG A 250 8.11 -12.25 16.39
C ARG A 250 9.48 -12.02 16.98
N PHE A 251 10.49 -12.07 16.12
CA PHE A 251 11.87 -11.77 16.44
C PHE A 251 12.45 -10.78 15.44
N TYR A 252 13.37 -9.94 15.90
CA TYR A 252 14.20 -9.07 15.08
C TYR A 252 15.66 -9.49 15.17
N ASP A 253 16.30 -9.84 14.05
CA ASP A 253 17.74 -10.13 14.02
C ASP A 253 18.55 -8.84 13.80
N THR A 254 19.25 -8.39 14.83
CA THR A 254 20.08 -7.18 14.78
C THR A 254 21.27 -7.28 13.84
N LYS A 255 21.66 -8.48 13.39
CA LYS A 255 22.76 -8.64 12.43
C LYS A 255 22.31 -8.41 11.00
N THR A 256 21.14 -8.90 10.63
CA THR A 256 20.65 -8.87 9.25
C THR A 256 19.59 -7.78 9.03
N GLY A 257 18.98 -7.28 10.11
CA GLY A 257 17.85 -6.35 10.06
C GLY A 257 16.52 -7.02 9.69
N GLN A 258 16.46 -8.35 9.68
CA GLN A 258 15.30 -9.14 9.24
C GLN A 258 14.42 -9.55 10.42
N HIS A 259 13.13 -9.78 10.14
CA HIS A 259 12.18 -10.34 11.09
C HIS A 259 11.96 -11.82 10.86
N PHE A 260 11.66 -12.52 11.95
CA PHE A 260 11.36 -13.94 11.95
C PHE A 260 10.09 -14.22 12.77
N PHE A 261 9.22 -15.07 12.24
CA PHE A 261 7.94 -15.42 12.85
C PHE A 261 7.79 -16.94 13.02
N THR A 262 7.34 -17.37 14.19
CA THR A 262 7.08 -18.79 14.47
C THR A 262 5.93 -18.99 15.46
N THR A 263 5.20 -20.09 15.31
CA THR A 263 4.25 -20.57 16.34
C THR A 263 4.87 -21.63 17.25
N ASP A 264 6.07 -22.12 16.93
CA ASP A 264 6.73 -23.16 17.72
C ASP A 264 7.44 -22.54 18.93
N ALA A 265 6.87 -22.79 20.11
CA ALA A 265 7.44 -22.35 21.38
C ALA A 265 8.84 -22.95 21.64
N ALA A 266 9.14 -24.16 21.15
CA ALA A 266 10.45 -24.76 21.29
C ALA A 266 11.48 -24.11 20.35
N GLU A 267 11.07 -23.71 19.15
CA GLU A 267 11.90 -22.91 18.24
C GLU A 267 12.18 -21.53 18.86
N ARG A 268 11.16 -20.85 19.39
CA ARG A 268 11.30 -19.60 20.15
C ARG A 268 12.32 -19.73 21.29
N ASP A 269 12.16 -20.75 22.12
CA ASP A 269 13.04 -20.97 23.29
C ASP A 269 14.47 -21.32 22.86
N THR A 270 14.63 -22.03 21.75
CA THR A 270 15.94 -22.33 21.16
C THR A 270 16.63 -21.06 20.64
N ILE A 271 15.91 -20.21 19.91
CA ILE A 271 16.42 -18.92 19.41
C ILE A 271 16.89 -18.05 20.57
N LEU A 272 16.04 -17.87 21.60
CA LEU A 272 16.36 -17.11 22.80
C LEU A 272 17.64 -17.59 23.51
N LYS A 273 17.88 -18.89 23.49
CA LYS A 273 19.04 -19.51 24.16
C LYS A 273 20.31 -19.50 23.31
N THR A 274 20.19 -19.60 22.00
CA THR A 274 21.32 -19.95 21.12
C THR A 274 21.71 -18.87 20.12
N LEU A 275 20.81 -17.92 19.81
CA LEU A 275 21.01 -16.90 18.78
C LEU A 275 20.95 -15.49 19.39
N PRO A 276 22.07 -14.97 19.94
CA PRO A 276 22.08 -13.71 20.69
C PRO A 276 21.82 -12.45 19.86
N SER A 277 21.80 -12.54 18.52
CA SER A 277 21.43 -11.41 17.67
C SER A 277 19.92 -11.27 17.47
N TYR A 278 19.16 -12.32 17.75
CA TYR A 278 17.70 -12.32 17.66
C TYR A 278 17.12 -11.73 18.95
N HIS A 279 16.45 -10.60 18.82
CA HIS A 279 15.69 -9.97 19.87
C HIS A 279 14.24 -10.44 19.78
N TYR A 280 13.76 -11.11 20.83
CA TYR A 280 12.36 -11.49 20.94
C TYR A 280 11.49 -10.26 21.17
N GLU A 281 10.51 -10.06 20.30
CA GLU A 281 9.62 -8.90 20.32
C GLU A 281 8.26 -9.19 20.94
N GLY A 282 7.99 -10.45 21.27
CA GLY A 282 6.72 -10.89 21.87
C GLY A 282 5.82 -11.66 20.88
N VAL A 283 4.55 -11.76 21.24
CA VAL A 283 3.49 -12.28 20.37
C VAL A 283 3.08 -11.15 19.42
N ALA A 284 3.21 -11.35 18.10
CA ALA A 284 2.81 -10.35 17.12
C ALA A 284 1.31 -10.41 16.81
N PHE A 285 0.76 -11.62 16.73
CA PHE A 285 -0.66 -11.89 16.51
C PHE A 285 -0.95 -13.38 16.77
N GLU A 286 -2.22 -13.76 16.67
CA GLU A 286 -2.68 -15.13 16.84
C GLU A 286 -2.72 -15.89 15.51
N ALA A 287 -2.55 -17.20 15.57
CA ALA A 287 -2.89 -18.11 14.49
C ALA A 287 -3.93 -19.11 15.00
N TYR A 288 -4.67 -19.75 14.10
CA TYR A 288 -5.51 -20.88 14.48
C TYR A 288 -4.63 -22.08 14.84
N ALA A 289 -4.96 -22.79 15.92
CA ALA A 289 -4.25 -23.98 16.38
C ALA A 289 -4.27 -25.13 15.35
N SER A 290 -5.18 -25.09 14.38
CA SER A 290 -5.24 -26.03 13.25
C SER A 290 -6.05 -25.47 12.09
N ALA A 291 -5.89 -26.05 10.90
CA ALA A 291 -6.75 -25.79 9.74
C ALA A 291 -8.24 -26.03 10.04
N ALA A 292 -8.57 -27.03 10.87
CA ALA A 292 -9.94 -27.31 11.27
C ALA A 292 -10.53 -26.19 12.15
N ALA A 293 -9.70 -25.59 13.02
CA ALA A 293 -10.11 -24.48 13.88
C ALA A 293 -10.40 -23.19 13.08
N ALA A 294 -9.73 -22.99 11.94
CA ALA A 294 -9.94 -21.82 11.09
C ALA A 294 -11.29 -21.84 10.35
N GLY A 295 -11.85 -23.04 10.10
CA GLY A 295 -13.11 -23.18 9.38
C GLY A 295 -13.04 -22.72 7.92
N ALA A 296 -14.18 -22.30 7.36
CA ALA A 296 -14.26 -21.84 5.98
C ALA A 296 -13.53 -20.50 5.81
N GLY A 297 -12.58 -20.43 4.86
CA GLY A 297 -11.73 -19.25 4.67
C GLY A 297 -10.39 -19.31 5.41
N GLY A 298 -10.15 -20.38 6.16
CA GLY A 298 -8.83 -20.69 6.72
C GLY A 298 -7.79 -20.97 5.65
N VAL A 299 -6.58 -20.44 5.85
CA VAL A 299 -5.43 -20.62 4.96
C VAL A 299 -4.19 -20.89 5.79
N THR A 300 -3.39 -21.89 5.39
CA THR A 300 -2.13 -22.22 6.09
C THR A 300 -0.97 -21.71 5.27
N LEU A 301 -0.15 -20.85 5.87
CA LEU A 301 1.02 -20.28 5.23
C LEU A 301 2.14 -21.32 5.20
N GLU A 302 2.93 -21.31 4.14
CA GLU A 302 4.19 -22.04 4.04
C GLU A 302 5.35 -21.08 4.34
N ARG A 303 6.33 -21.56 5.13
CA ARG A 303 7.55 -20.82 5.48
C ARG A 303 8.65 -21.26 4.54
N PHE A 304 9.30 -20.30 3.90
CA PHE A 304 10.47 -20.54 3.06
C PHE A 304 11.68 -19.86 3.69
N TYR A 305 12.83 -20.53 3.68
CA TYR A 305 14.10 -19.99 4.13
C TYR A 305 15.09 -19.91 2.97
N ASN A 306 15.67 -18.73 2.73
CA ASN A 306 16.72 -18.57 1.76
C ASN A 306 18.10 -18.81 2.41
N THR A 307 18.70 -19.95 2.11
CA THR A 307 20.01 -20.37 2.63
C THR A 307 21.19 -19.47 2.26
N GLN A 308 21.03 -18.59 1.27
CA GLN A 308 22.06 -17.66 0.82
C GLN A 308 21.94 -16.29 1.47
N THR A 309 20.72 -15.81 1.70
CA THR A 309 20.46 -14.45 2.22
C THR A 309 19.97 -14.42 3.67
N GLY A 310 19.60 -15.58 4.23
CA GLY A 310 19.00 -15.69 5.55
C GLY A 310 17.51 -15.29 5.61
N LEU A 311 16.92 -14.87 4.48
CA LEU A 311 15.54 -14.38 4.43
C LEU A 311 14.53 -15.47 4.72
N HIS A 312 13.48 -15.11 5.47
CA HIS A 312 12.27 -15.92 5.57
C HIS A 312 11.14 -15.29 4.75
N HIS A 313 10.31 -16.13 4.12
CA HIS A 313 9.12 -15.70 3.41
C HIS A 313 7.93 -16.55 3.83
N TYR A 314 6.76 -15.92 3.99
CA TYR A 314 5.53 -16.59 4.40
C TYR A 314 4.50 -16.47 3.29
N ALA A 315 4.31 -17.56 2.53
CA ALA A 315 3.39 -17.58 1.39
C ALA A 315 2.01 -18.07 1.82
N ALA A 316 1.00 -17.22 1.68
CA ALA A 316 -0.39 -17.56 2.02
C ALA A 316 -1.12 -18.24 0.85
N ASN A 317 -0.62 -18.15 -0.37
CA ASN A 317 -1.28 -18.73 -1.53
C ASN A 317 -0.45 -19.86 -2.16
N ALA A 318 -1.12 -20.91 -2.59
CA ALA A 318 -0.46 -22.11 -3.13
C ALA A 318 0.30 -21.82 -4.45
N ALA A 319 -0.11 -20.79 -5.20
CA ALA A 319 0.55 -20.41 -6.45
C ALA A 319 1.91 -19.74 -6.21
N GLU A 320 2.02 -18.90 -5.18
CA GLU A 320 3.23 -18.23 -4.72
C GLU A 320 4.21 -19.24 -4.14
N ALA A 321 3.74 -20.12 -3.26
CA ALA A 321 4.52 -21.24 -2.76
C ALA A 321 5.06 -22.12 -3.90
N ALA A 322 4.20 -22.49 -4.85
CA ALA A 322 4.61 -23.25 -6.03
C ALA A 322 5.62 -22.48 -6.90
N ALA A 323 5.46 -21.17 -7.07
CA ALA A 323 6.37 -20.33 -7.84
C ALA A 323 7.76 -20.24 -7.19
N ILE A 324 7.83 -20.13 -5.86
CA ILE A 324 9.10 -20.15 -5.09
C ILE A 324 9.78 -21.51 -5.25
N ASN A 325 9.04 -22.60 -5.06
CA ASN A 325 9.53 -23.97 -5.24
C ASN A 325 10.02 -24.26 -6.67
N GLN A 326 9.48 -23.55 -7.67
CA GLN A 326 9.90 -23.64 -9.08
C GLN A 326 11.05 -22.68 -9.42
N GLY A 327 11.56 -21.91 -8.45
CA GLY A 327 12.71 -21.02 -8.62
C GLY A 327 12.38 -19.62 -9.13
N SER A 328 11.11 -19.22 -9.20
CA SER A 328 10.71 -17.87 -9.64
C SER A 328 11.26 -16.76 -8.73
N ALA A 329 11.54 -17.07 -7.47
CA ALA A 329 12.12 -16.14 -6.49
C ALA A 329 13.66 -16.16 -6.46
N GLY A 330 14.30 -16.82 -7.45
CA GLY A 330 15.75 -17.01 -7.49
C GLY A 330 16.23 -18.24 -6.72
N PRO A 331 17.55 -18.47 -6.65
CA PRO A 331 18.13 -19.63 -6.00
C PRO A 331 18.15 -19.50 -4.47
N GLY A 332 18.36 -20.63 -3.79
CA GLY A 332 18.65 -20.66 -2.35
C GLY A 332 17.45 -20.81 -1.42
N TRP A 333 16.22 -20.69 -1.95
CA TRP A 333 14.98 -20.93 -1.19
C TRP A 333 14.76 -22.42 -0.90
N VAL A 334 14.44 -22.70 0.36
CA VAL A 334 14.08 -24.02 0.89
C VAL A 334 12.71 -23.89 1.54
N ASP A 335 11.79 -24.78 1.17
CA ASP A 335 10.50 -24.92 1.84
C ASP A 335 10.69 -25.59 3.20
N GLU A 336 10.40 -24.86 4.28
CA GLU A 336 10.46 -25.36 5.66
C GLU A 336 9.12 -25.94 6.12
N GLY A 337 8.10 -25.93 5.25
CA GLY A 337 6.79 -26.47 5.49
C GLY A 337 5.80 -25.48 6.08
N ARG A 338 4.81 -26.00 6.80
CA ARG A 338 3.68 -25.20 7.31
C ARG A 338 4.16 -24.27 8.44
N ALA A 339 3.93 -22.98 8.26
CA ALA A 339 4.23 -21.94 9.25
C ALA A 339 3.13 -21.82 10.30
N PHE A 340 1.95 -21.34 9.89
CA PHE A 340 0.81 -21.11 10.75
C PHE A 340 -0.47 -20.90 9.94
N THR A 341 -1.63 -21.17 10.57
CA THR A 341 -2.95 -21.05 9.95
C THR A 341 -3.61 -19.73 10.31
N VAL A 342 -4.09 -19.00 9.31
CA VAL A 342 -4.77 -17.70 9.42
C VAL A 342 -6.05 -17.71 8.58
N HIS A 343 -6.67 -16.54 8.38
CA HIS A 343 -7.86 -16.38 7.57
C HIS A 343 -7.56 -15.55 6.31
N ILE A 344 -8.24 -15.84 5.20
CA ILE A 344 -8.24 -14.97 4.02
C ILE A 344 -8.89 -13.63 4.42
N PRO A 345 -8.30 -12.47 4.04
CA PRO A 345 -8.89 -11.17 4.32
C PRO A 345 -10.29 -11.05 3.70
N THR A 346 -11.20 -10.36 4.38
CA THR A 346 -12.46 -9.93 3.75
C THR A 346 -12.22 -8.69 2.91
N ASP A 347 -13.10 -8.42 1.95
CA ASP A 347 -13.06 -7.19 1.14
C ASP A 347 -12.95 -5.95 2.03
N GLY A 348 -13.75 -5.87 3.10
CA GLY A 348 -13.69 -4.74 4.05
C GLY A 348 -12.34 -4.57 4.76
N MET A 349 -11.52 -5.62 4.87
CA MET A 349 -10.18 -5.55 5.47
C MET A 349 -9.11 -5.14 4.46
N LEU A 350 -9.27 -5.52 3.19
CA LEU A 350 -8.34 -5.11 2.12
C LEU A 350 -8.32 -3.58 1.93
N PHE A 351 -9.41 -2.90 2.31
CA PHE A 351 -9.61 -1.47 2.11
C PHE A 351 -9.53 -0.62 3.40
N ALA A 352 -9.06 -1.18 4.52
CA ALA A 352 -9.04 -0.55 5.86
C ALA A 352 -7.69 0.02 6.33
#